data_AF-L7TZN1-F1
#
_entry.id   AF-L7TZN1-F1
#
_cell.length_a   1.000
_cell.length_b   1.000
_cell.length_c   1.000
_cell.angle_alpha   90.00
_cell.angle_beta   90.00
_cell.angle_gamma   90.00
#
_symmetry.space_group_name_H-M   'P 1'
#
loop_
_entity.id
_entity.type
_entity.pdbx_description
1 polymer ?
#
loop_
_entity_poly.entity_id
_entity_poly.type
_entity_poly.pdbx_seq_one_letter_code
_entity_poly.pdbx_strand_id
1 'polypeptide(L)'
;MKSVFITTAVFLFCLSPSAHAQLSTRCFQDDQLTTVELARGRNAWARKCGLISVAREAYLNSENEYQVFTNGCHSFPAVPEGSSCTFFVPAEEAAACVGNLNKLGTCVAGCITPSQKVAFGGRMLPVPEAYASGLHTVSALSADSEVGLLRFGEQSIRSFVAGDTQEDIFTLETQEGRRLEVTAEHPMVLDDGTMVKARTLKPGDTLMGADGAKLHLTRVTVFHFKGQVWNVRPESHVKLENVMNAEGFLTGSVRFQNEWAQDDYRLSLRDDVDVGGL
;
A
#
# COMPACT_ATOMS: atom_id res chain seq x y z
N MET A 1 -17.04 17.87 58.57
CA MET A 1 -16.21 17.17 57.55
C MET A 1 -16.82 17.49 56.19
N LYS A 2 -16.14 18.30 55.38
CA LYS A 2 -16.61 18.70 54.03
C LYS A 2 -15.89 17.82 53.00
N SER A 3 -16.63 16.95 52.34
CA SER A 3 -16.10 16.07 51.30
C SER A 3 -15.95 16.86 50.00
N VAL A 4 -14.71 16.96 49.51
CA VAL A 4 -14.36 17.53 48.22
C VAL A 4 -14.41 16.41 47.18
N PHE A 5 -15.35 16.48 46.26
CA PHE A 5 -15.38 15.62 45.07
C PHE A 5 -14.44 16.24 44.02
N ILE A 6 -13.35 15.55 43.70
CA ILE A 6 -12.46 15.88 42.58
C ILE A 6 -12.98 15.10 41.36
N THR A 7 -13.53 15.82 40.39
CA THR A 7 -13.96 15.26 39.11
C THR A 7 -12.77 15.31 38.14
N THR A 8 -12.10 14.18 37.95
CA THR A 8 -11.01 14.06 36.98
C THR A 8 -11.60 13.92 35.58
N ALA A 9 -11.50 14.97 34.76
CA ALA A 9 -11.86 14.93 33.35
C ALA A 9 -10.73 14.23 32.56
N VAL A 10 -11.00 13.02 32.07
CA VAL A 10 -10.11 12.30 31.16
C VAL A 10 -10.31 12.86 29.75
N PHE A 11 -9.36 13.69 29.29
CA PHE A 11 -9.28 14.10 27.89
C PHE A 11 -8.78 12.92 27.05
N LEU A 12 -9.69 12.25 26.34
CA LEU A 12 -9.31 11.36 25.24
C LEU A 12 -8.74 12.22 24.10
N PHE A 13 -7.42 12.14 23.88
CA PHE A 13 -6.79 12.64 22.67
C PHE A 13 -7.14 11.72 21.50
N CYS A 14 -8.20 12.07 20.76
CA CYS A 14 -8.46 11.48 19.44
C CYS A 14 -7.35 11.93 18.48
N LEU A 15 -6.47 11.00 18.10
CA LEU A 15 -5.55 11.19 16.98
C LEU A 15 -6.37 11.51 15.72
N SER A 16 -6.00 12.57 15.02
CA SER A 16 -6.86 13.21 14.02
C SER A 16 -6.91 12.40 12.70
N PRO A 17 -8.10 12.01 12.20
CA PRO A 17 -8.25 11.29 10.93
C PRO A 17 -7.79 12.08 9.69
N SER A 18 -7.48 13.37 9.83
CA SER A 18 -7.08 14.28 8.76
C SER A 18 -5.69 13.97 8.17
N ALA A 19 -4.70 13.64 9.00
CA ALA A 19 -3.33 13.41 8.52
C ALA A 19 -3.22 12.14 7.65
N HIS A 20 -3.94 11.08 8.04
CA HIS A 20 -4.01 9.85 7.25
C HIS A 20 -4.80 10.05 5.94
N ALA A 21 -5.91 10.78 5.97
CA ALA A 21 -6.65 11.11 4.75
C ALA A 21 -5.78 11.93 3.77
N GLN A 22 -4.96 12.85 4.27
CA GLN A 22 -4.02 13.64 3.50
C GLN A 22 -2.91 12.79 2.88
N LEU A 23 -2.23 11.94 3.67
CA LEU A 23 -1.23 10.99 3.15
C LEU A 23 -1.86 10.09 2.08
N SER A 24 -3.09 9.67 2.37
CA SER A 24 -3.98 8.93 1.50
C SER A 24 -4.04 9.49 0.08
N THR A 25 -4.55 10.72 0.02
CA THR A 25 -4.67 11.48 -1.23
C THR A 25 -3.30 11.74 -1.87
N ARG A 26 -2.23 11.93 -1.07
CA ARG A 26 -0.88 12.11 -1.61
C ARG A 26 -0.35 10.93 -2.40
N CYS A 27 -0.42 9.74 -1.83
CA CYS A 27 0.13 8.56 -2.50
C CYS A 27 -0.62 8.16 -3.77
N PHE A 28 -1.85 8.62 -3.98
CA PHE A 28 -2.73 8.06 -5.00
C PHE A 28 -3.38 9.07 -5.95
N GLN A 29 -3.36 10.35 -5.63
CA GLN A 29 -3.92 11.38 -6.51
C GLN A 29 -2.86 12.40 -6.90
N ASP A 30 -1.97 12.73 -5.97
CA ASP A 30 -1.18 13.95 -6.05
C ASP A 30 0.30 13.68 -6.39
N ASP A 31 0.99 12.87 -5.58
CA ASP A 31 2.44 12.63 -5.65
C ASP A 31 2.76 11.14 -5.92
N GLN A 32 2.18 10.58 -6.99
CA GLN A 32 2.51 9.22 -7.43
C GLN A 32 3.89 9.19 -8.09
N LEU A 33 4.84 8.45 -7.50
CA LEU A 33 6.08 8.08 -8.17
C LEU A 33 5.89 6.66 -8.71
N THR A 34 5.71 6.56 -10.02
CA THR A 34 5.25 5.31 -10.65
C THR A 34 6.35 4.27 -10.83
N THR A 35 7.63 4.65 -10.67
CA THR A 35 8.77 3.75 -10.81
C THR A 35 9.64 3.71 -9.55
N VAL A 36 10.31 2.58 -9.35
CA VAL A 36 11.28 2.39 -8.25
C VAL A 36 12.43 3.39 -8.37
N GLU A 37 12.86 3.74 -9.59
CA GLU A 37 13.90 4.73 -9.82
C GLU A 37 13.49 6.12 -9.35
N LEU A 38 12.24 6.54 -9.61
CA LEU A 38 11.71 7.81 -9.12
C LEU A 38 11.58 7.79 -7.59
N ALA A 39 11.08 6.69 -7.02
CA ALA A 39 11.00 6.53 -5.57
C ALA A 39 12.38 6.64 -4.88
N ARG A 40 13.39 5.93 -5.41
CA ARG A 40 14.78 5.99 -4.93
C ARG A 40 15.38 7.38 -5.12
N GLY A 41 15.15 8.01 -6.27
CA GLY A 41 15.66 9.35 -6.55
C GLY A 41 15.03 10.40 -5.64
N ARG A 42 13.73 10.28 -5.28
CA ARG A 42 13.07 11.07 -4.25
C ARG A 42 13.72 10.90 -2.88
N ASN A 43 14.03 9.67 -2.48
CA ASN A 43 14.68 9.41 -1.19
C ASN A 43 16.10 9.96 -1.15
N ALA A 44 16.88 9.75 -2.21
CA ALA A 44 18.23 10.28 -2.35
C ALA A 44 18.24 11.82 -2.33
N TRP A 45 17.31 12.45 -3.05
CA TRP A 45 17.10 13.90 -3.00
C TRP A 45 16.72 14.37 -1.59
N ALA A 46 15.77 13.70 -0.94
CA ALA A 46 15.33 14.05 0.42
C ALA A 46 16.48 13.93 1.44
N ARG A 47 17.34 12.90 1.33
CA ARG A 47 18.57 12.78 2.12
C ARG A 47 19.51 13.94 1.84
N LYS A 48 19.82 14.20 0.55
CA LYS A 48 20.74 15.28 0.15
C LYS A 48 20.30 16.62 0.74
N CYS A 49 18.99 16.86 0.80
CA CYS A 49 18.40 18.08 1.34
C CYS A 49 18.19 18.08 2.86
N GLY A 50 18.68 17.05 3.59
CA GLY A 50 18.59 16.96 5.04
C GLY A 50 17.18 16.68 5.58
N LEU A 51 16.26 16.20 4.74
CA LEU A 51 14.86 15.94 5.11
C LEU A 51 14.70 14.55 5.75
N ILE A 52 15.55 13.60 5.35
CA ILE A 52 15.66 12.25 5.93
C ILE A 52 17.13 11.89 6.17
N SER A 53 17.39 10.95 7.08
CA SER A 53 18.73 10.43 7.34
C SER A 53 19.18 9.41 6.28
N VAL A 54 20.48 9.10 6.25
CA VAL A 54 21.03 8.01 5.42
C VAL A 54 20.38 6.66 5.75
N ALA A 55 20.21 6.37 7.04
CA ALA A 55 19.56 5.14 7.49
C ALA A 55 18.10 5.07 7.02
N ARG A 56 17.39 6.20 7.07
CA ARG A 56 16.01 6.27 6.59
C ARG A 56 15.92 6.08 5.08
N GLU A 57 16.82 6.68 4.29
CA GLU A 57 16.88 6.41 2.85
C GLU A 57 17.10 4.92 2.57
N ALA A 58 18.06 4.28 3.25
CA ALA A 58 18.35 2.86 3.08
C ALA A 58 17.11 1.98 3.38
N TYR A 59 16.39 2.28 4.46
CA TYR A 59 15.13 1.62 4.80
C TYR A 59 14.05 1.84 3.73
N LEU A 60 13.78 3.08 3.33
CA LEU A 60 12.75 3.36 2.33
C LEU A 60 13.07 2.65 1.01
N ASN A 61 14.34 2.64 0.61
CA ASN A 61 14.79 1.96 -0.60
C ASN A 61 14.72 0.42 -0.48
N SER A 62 14.89 -0.16 0.72
CA SER A 62 14.70 -1.61 0.93
C SER A 62 13.23 -2.01 0.90
N GLU A 63 12.33 -1.09 1.28
CA GLU A 63 10.88 -1.32 1.29
C GLU A 63 10.17 -0.85 0.01
N ASN A 64 10.92 -0.36 -0.98
CA ASN A 64 10.37 0.27 -2.20
C ASN A 64 9.33 1.37 -1.87
N GLU A 65 9.59 2.09 -0.78
CA GLU A 65 8.81 3.24 -0.33
C GLU A 65 9.49 4.54 -0.76
N TYR A 66 8.72 5.63 -0.77
CA TYR A 66 9.28 6.96 -0.89
C TYR A 66 8.68 7.97 0.06
N GLN A 67 9.51 8.94 0.48
CA GLN A 67 9.09 10.04 1.33
C GLN A 67 8.19 11.01 0.57
N VAL A 68 7.01 11.30 1.14
CA VAL A 68 6.11 12.35 0.64
C VAL A 68 5.99 13.52 1.59
N PHE A 69 5.65 14.68 1.02
CA PHE A 69 5.62 15.96 1.70
C PHE A 69 4.27 16.64 1.58
N THR A 70 3.91 17.44 2.58
CA THR A 70 2.65 18.20 2.56
C THR A 70 2.66 19.20 1.41
N ASN A 71 1.62 19.17 0.57
CA ASN A 71 1.41 20.09 -0.56
C ASN A 71 2.44 20.03 -1.70
N GLY A 72 3.36 19.07 -1.67
CA GLY A 72 4.40 18.91 -2.68
C GLY A 72 4.22 17.66 -3.53
N CYS A 73 4.40 17.76 -4.84
CA CYS A 73 4.13 16.67 -5.78
C CYS A 73 5.08 16.64 -6.97
N HIS A 74 5.36 15.45 -7.51
CA HIS A 74 6.18 15.28 -8.70
C HIS A 74 5.46 15.67 -10.00
N SER A 75 4.13 15.66 -10.00
CA SER A 75 3.31 16.01 -11.18
C SER A 75 3.11 17.51 -11.37
N PHE A 76 3.38 18.34 -10.35
CA PHE A 76 3.12 19.79 -10.40
C PHE A 76 3.92 20.49 -11.52
N PRO A 77 3.30 21.39 -12.31
CA PRO A 77 1.94 21.95 -12.18
C PRO A 77 0.82 21.11 -12.82
N ALA A 78 1.14 20.01 -13.49
CA ALA A 78 0.16 19.14 -14.16
C ALA A 78 -0.52 18.18 -13.16
N VAL A 79 -1.36 18.72 -12.28
CA VAL A 79 -2.01 17.96 -11.19
C VAL A 79 -3.47 17.64 -11.54
N PRO A 80 -4.02 16.48 -11.09
CA PRO A 80 -5.43 16.15 -11.33
C PRO A 80 -6.41 17.11 -10.66
N GLU A 81 -7.65 17.13 -11.12
CA GLU A 81 -8.72 17.90 -10.46
C GLU A 81 -8.91 17.43 -9.00
N GLY A 82 -9.12 18.40 -8.10
CA GLY A 82 -9.21 18.14 -6.66
C GLY A 82 -7.87 17.90 -5.97
N SER A 83 -6.75 17.99 -6.69
CA SER A 83 -5.43 17.89 -6.10
C SER A 83 -5.14 19.04 -5.13
N SER A 84 -4.41 18.72 -4.07
CA SER A 84 -3.96 19.71 -3.09
C SER A 84 -2.48 20.11 -3.28
N CYS A 85 -1.86 19.73 -4.40
CA CYS A 85 -0.49 20.09 -4.76
C CYS A 85 -0.35 21.60 -5.01
N THR A 86 0.60 22.25 -4.34
CA THR A 86 0.88 23.67 -4.55
C THR A 86 2.30 23.94 -5.05
N PHE A 87 3.18 22.94 -5.04
CA PHE A 87 4.54 23.06 -5.59
C PHE A 87 5.11 21.72 -6.04
N PHE A 88 6.14 21.80 -6.89
CA PHE A 88 6.87 20.65 -7.40
C PHE A 88 7.88 20.13 -6.38
N VAL A 89 7.95 18.81 -6.21
CA VAL A 89 8.98 18.13 -5.44
C VAL A 89 9.73 17.17 -6.39
N PRO A 90 11.06 17.27 -6.53
CA PRO A 90 11.83 16.51 -7.52
C PRO A 90 12.19 15.09 -7.07
N ALA A 91 12.08 14.13 -7.99
CA ALA A 91 12.43 12.73 -7.77
C ALA A 91 13.86 12.40 -8.27
N GLU A 92 14.71 13.42 -8.41
CA GLU A 92 16.09 13.29 -8.88
C GLU A 92 17.06 13.83 -7.84
N GLU A 93 18.07 13.03 -7.45
CA GLU A 93 19.04 13.42 -6.43
C GLU A 93 19.71 14.75 -6.75
N ALA A 94 20.02 15.02 -8.02
CA ALA A 94 20.72 16.23 -8.45
C ALA A 94 19.88 17.53 -8.32
N ALA A 95 18.55 17.44 -8.25
CA ALA A 95 17.67 18.61 -8.27
C ALA A 95 17.86 19.54 -7.07
N ALA A 96 17.53 20.83 -7.23
CA ALA A 96 17.65 21.82 -6.16
C ALA A 96 16.80 21.43 -4.93
N CYS A 97 17.26 21.79 -3.74
CA CYS A 97 16.49 21.57 -2.51
C CYS A 97 15.33 22.55 -2.41
N VAL A 98 14.18 22.05 -1.96
CA VAL A 98 12.99 22.85 -1.69
C VAL A 98 12.91 23.06 -0.17
N GLY A 99 12.90 24.32 0.26
CA GLY A 99 12.80 24.67 1.68
C GLY A 99 11.39 24.51 2.25
N ASN A 100 11.28 24.52 3.58
CA ASN A 100 10.01 24.54 4.33
C ASN A 100 9.08 23.34 4.03
N LEU A 101 9.65 22.18 3.74
CA LEU A 101 8.87 20.97 3.54
C LEU A 101 8.53 20.29 4.86
N ASN A 102 7.27 19.92 5.01
CA ASN A 102 6.80 19.09 6.11
C ASN A 102 6.64 17.66 5.59
N LYS A 103 7.27 16.71 6.26
CA LYS A 103 7.09 15.28 5.97
C LYS A 103 5.67 14.88 6.31
N LEU A 104 4.98 14.24 5.36
CA LEU A 104 3.61 13.77 5.55
C LEU A 104 3.56 12.27 5.88
N GLY A 105 4.44 11.48 5.25
CA GLY A 105 4.51 10.03 5.43
C GLY A 105 5.28 9.36 4.31
N THR A 106 5.01 8.08 4.07
CA THR A 106 5.59 7.31 2.97
C THR A 106 4.51 6.72 2.10
N CYS A 107 4.85 6.45 0.85
CA CYS A 107 3.98 5.76 -0.11
C CYS A 107 4.70 4.51 -0.62
N VAL A 108 3.94 3.41 -0.79
CA VAL A 108 4.41 2.13 -1.34
C VAL A 108 3.93 2.00 -2.78
N ALA A 109 4.76 1.39 -3.64
CA ALA A 109 4.33 0.89 -4.94
C ALA A 109 4.06 -0.62 -4.85
N GLY A 110 2.80 -1.05 -4.95
CA GLY A 110 2.46 -2.47 -5.02
C GLY A 110 1.18 -2.71 -5.83
N CYS A 111 1.33 -3.39 -6.95
CA CYS A 111 0.29 -3.59 -7.96
C CYS A 111 0.31 -5.02 -8.55
N ILE A 112 -0.69 -5.33 -9.38
CA ILE A 112 -0.80 -6.54 -10.21
C ILE A 112 -0.63 -6.19 -11.69
N THR A 113 -0.23 -7.15 -12.53
CA THR A 113 -0.13 -6.90 -13.98
C THR A 113 -1.51 -6.74 -14.62
N PRO A 114 -1.64 -6.05 -15.78
CA PRO A 114 -2.94 -5.70 -16.37
C PRO A 114 -3.82 -6.88 -16.76
N SER A 115 -3.23 -8.05 -16.98
CA SER A 115 -3.97 -9.27 -17.35
C SER A 115 -4.58 -10.00 -16.17
N GLN A 116 -4.10 -9.74 -14.95
CA GLN A 116 -4.61 -10.41 -13.75
C GLN A 116 -6.00 -9.90 -13.42
N LYS A 117 -6.86 -10.84 -13.03
CA LYS A 117 -8.26 -10.55 -12.71
C LYS A 117 -8.46 -10.41 -11.22
N VAL A 118 -9.29 -9.44 -10.86
CA VAL A 118 -9.81 -9.22 -9.51
C VAL A 118 -11.32 -9.45 -9.54
N ALA A 119 -11.90 -9.86 -8.41
CA ALA A 119 -13.32 -10.03 -8.27
C ALA A 119 -14.05 -8.68 -8.17
N PHE A 120 -15.03 -8.46 -9.04
CA PHE A 120 -15.95 -7.31 -9.04
C PHE A 120 -17.38 -7.82 -9.25
N GLY A 121 -18.28 -7.62 -8.29
CA GLY A 121 -19.69 -8.03 -8.40
C GLY A 121 -19.86 -9.52 -8.77
N GLY A 122 -19.02 -10.40 -8.22
CA GLY A 122 -19.04 -11.85 -8.50
C GLY A 122 -18.41 -12.27 -9.83
N ARG A 123 -17.78 -11.35 -10.58
CA ARG A 123 -17.05 -11.65 -11.82
C ARG A 123 -15.56 -11.40 -11.64
N MET A 124 -14.73 -12.26 -12.22
CA MET A 124 -13.29 -12.02 -12.31
C MET A 124 -12.98 -11.20 -13.56
N LEU A 125 -12.54 -9.95 -13.38
CA LEU A 125 -12.23 -9.04 -14.49
C LEU A 125 -10.82 -8.44 -14.33
N PRO A 126 -10.10 -8.20 -15.43
CA PRO A 126 -8.91 -7.36 -15.41
C PRO A 126 -9.26 -5.97 -14.84
N VAL A 127 -8.40 -5.43 -13.98
CA VAL A 127 -8.61 -4.10 -13.37
C VAL A 127 -8.77 -2.98 -14.42
N PRO A 128 -8.00 -2.94 -15.54
CA PRO A 128 -8.22 -1.94 -16.57
C PRO A 128 -9.61 -2.03 -17.22
N GLU A 129 -10.15 -3.24 -17.38
CA GLU A 129 -11.49 -3.47 -17.95
C GLU A 129 -12.58 -3.00 -16.98
N ALA A 130 -12.43 -3.31 -15.68
CA ALA A 130 -13.33 -2.83 -14.64
C ALA A 130 -13.38 -1.30 -14.57
N TYR A 131 -12.22 -0.65 -14.67
CA TYR A 131 -12.10 0.81 -14.74
C TYR A 131 -12.79 1.38 -15.99
N ALA A 132 -12.49 0.85 -17.17
CA ALA A 132 -13.09 1.30 -18.44
C ALA A 132 -14.61 1.09 -18.48
N SER A 133 -15.11 0.08 -17.76
CA SER A 133 -16.54 -0.23 -17.65
C SER A 133 -17.26 0.62 -16.59
N GLY A 134 -16.56 1.50 -15.88
CA GLY A 134 -17.15 2.37 -14.85
C GLY A 134 -17.64 1.60 -13.62
N LEU A 135 -16.99 0.49 -13.26
CA LEU A 135 -17.34 -0.23 -12.02
C LEU A 135 -16.94 0.60 -10.80
N HIS A 136 -17.83 0.65 -9.81
CA HIS A 136 -17.65 1.45 -8.59
C HIS A 136 -17.52 0.59 -7.33
N THR A 137 -17.56 -0.73 -7.43
CA THR A 137 -17.37 -1.64 -6.28
C THR A 137 -16.40 -2.76 -6.63
N VAL A 138 -15.69 -3.28 -5.63
CA VAL A 138 -14.81 -4.45 -5.71
C VAL A 138 -15.22 -5.50 -4.67
N SER A 139 -15.13 -6.78 -5.00
CA SER A 139 -15.40 -7.86 -4.05
C SER A 139 -14.20 -8.04 -3.11
N ALA A 140 -14.40 -7.82 -1.82
CA ALA A 140 -13.40 -8.01 -0.77
C ALA A 140 -13.98 -8.83 0.39
N LEU A 141 -13.14 -9.26 1.33
CA LEU A 141 -13.65 -9.90 2.54
C LEU A 141 -14.57 -8.92 3.30
N SER A 142 -15.63 -9.41 3.92
CA SER A 142 -16.45 -8.61 4.83
C SER A 142 -15.79 -8.50 6.20
N ALA A 143 -16.19 -7.48 6.97
CA ALA A 143 -15.66 -7.22 8.32
C ALA A 143 -15.83 -8.39 9.31
N ASP A 144 -16.79 -9.28 9.09
CA ASP A 144 -17.10 -10.46 9.90
C ASP A 144 -16.45 -11.76 9.38
N SER A 145 -15.49 -11.66 8.46
CA SER A 145 -14.74 -12.82 7.99
C SER A 145 -13.78 -13.36 9.06
N GLU A 146 -13.69 -14.69 9.14
CA GLU A 146 -12.80 -15.40 10.06
C GLU A 146 -12.00 -16.46 9.31
N VAL A 147 -10.88 -16.90 9.88
CA VAL A 147 -10.11 -18.04 9.33
C VAL A 147 -11.01 -19.27 9.30
N GLY A 148 -11.21 -19.86 8.12
CA GLY A 148 -12.12 -20.99 7.90
C GLY A 148 -13.57 -20.61 7.59
N LEU A 149 -13.95 -19.34 7.72
CA LEU A 149 -15.25 -18.80 7.30
C LEU A 149 -15.06 -17.45 6.61
N LEU A 150 -14.59 -17.51 5.37
CA LEU A 150 -14.43 -16.32 4.53
C LEU A 150 -15.79 -15.87 4.01
N ARG A 151 -16.10 -14.59 4.21
CA ARG A 151 -17.31 -13.95 3.70
C ARG A 151 -16.88 -12.80 2.81
N PHE A 152 -17.56 -12.62 1.69
CA PHE A 152 -17.25 -11.53 0.77
C PHE A 152 -18.40 -10.54 0.70
N GLY A 153 -18.05 -9.27 0.57
CA GLY A 153 -18.96 -8.17 0.32
C GLY A 153 -18.41 -7.25 -0.76
N GLU A 154 -19.30 -6.47 -1.37
CA GLU A 154 -18.91 -5.43 -2.31
C GLU A 154 -18.52 -4.16 -1.56
N GLN A 155 -17.31 -3.66 -1.84
CA GLN A 155 -16.78 -2.45 -1.24
C GLN A 155 -16.71 -1.35 -2.28
N SER A 156 -17.25 -0.17 -1.97
CA SER A 156 -17.12 1.00 -2.85
C SER A 156 -15.65 1.29 -3.14
N ILE A 157 -15.33 1.51 -4.40
CA ILE A 157 -13.99 1.86 -4.87
C ILE A 157 -13.85 3.38 -4.78
N ARG A 158 -12.89 3.84 -3.97
CA ARG A 158 -12.48 5.24 -3.93
C ARG A 158 -11.75 5.63 -5.21
N SER A 159 -10.83 4.78 -5.66
CA SER A 159 -10.02 5.01 -6.85
C SER A 159 -9.43 3.71 -7.39
N PHE A 160 -9.31 3.61 -8.71
CA PHE A 160 -8.38 2.68 -9.35
C PHE A 160 -6.99 3.30 -9.34
N VAL A 161 -5.96 2.50 -9.07
CA VAL A 161 -4.56 2.93 -9.08
C VAL A 161 -3.88 2.25 -10.25
N ALA A 162 -3.22 3.04 -11.10
CA ALA A 162 -2.45 2.56 -12.23
C ALA A 162 -1.12 3.31 -12.27
N GLY A 163 -0.04 2.63 -12.63
CA GLY A 163 1.28 3.26 -12.78
C GLY A 163 2.13 2.50 -13.78
N ASP A 164 2.87 3.25 -14.62
CA ASP A 164 3.91 2.65 -15.45
C ASP A 164 5.10 2.26 -14.58
N THR A 165 5.49 1.00 -14.67
CA THR A 165 6.60 0.45 -13.91
C THR A 165 7.66 -0.18 -14.80
N GLN A 166 8.87 -0.28 -14.25
CA GLN A 166 9.96 -1.06 -14.77
C GLN A 166 10.56 -1.85 -13.60
N GLU A 167 9.92 -2.96 -13.25
CA GLU A 167 10.24 -3.72 -12.03
C GLU A 167 10.11 -5.23 -12.24
N ASP A 168 10.58 -5.97 -11.24
CA ASP A 168 10.43 -7.42 -11.17
C ASP A 168 8.99 -7.82 -10.83
N ILE A 169 8.41 -8.68 -11.65
CA ILE A 169 7.11 -9.31 -11.41
C ILE A 169 7.32 -10.75 -10.95
N PHE A 170 6.70 -11.06 -9.82
CA PHE A 170 6.63 -12.38 -9.22
C PHE A 170 5.43 -13.11 -9.79
N THR A 171 5.69 -14.19 -10.51
CA THR A 171 4.68 -15.16 -10.93
C THR A 171 4.58 -16.25 -9.87
N LEU A 172 3.44 -16.31 -9.19
CA LEU A 172 3.08 -17.32 -8.21
C LEU A 172 2.22 -18.38 -8.88
N GLU A 173 2.60 -19.65 -8.76
CA GLU A 173 1.82 -20.77 -9.28
C GLU A 173 1.59 -21.84 -8.22
N THR A 174 0.35 -22.31 -8.14
CA THR A 174 -0.08 -23.29 -7.13
C THR A 174 -0.20 -24.69 -7.70
N GLN A 175 -0.25 -25.69 -6.83
CA GLN A 175 -0.47 -27.09 -7.23
C GLN A 175 -1.80 -27.29 -7.95
N GLU A 176 -2.80 -26.48 -7.62
CA GLU A 176 -4.14 -26.49 -8.20
C GLU A 176 -4.20 -25.77 -9.57
N GLY A 177 -3.07 -25.24 -10.05
CA GLY A 177 -2.97 -24.55 -11.34
C GLY A 177 -3.42 -23.09 -11.30
N ARG A 178 -3.59 -22.50 -10.10
CA ARG A 178 -3.81 -21.04 -9.99
C ARG A 178 -2.51 -20.31 -10.28
N ARG A 179 -2.64 -19.13 -10.89
CA ARG A 179 -1.50 -18.30 -11.27
C ARG A 179 -1.82 -16.84 -11.01
N LEU A 180 -0.88 -16.14 -10.38
CA LEU A 180 -0.98 -14.71 -10.11
C LEU A 180 0.36 -14.02 -10.41
N GLU A 181 0.30 -12.86 -11.05
CA GLU A 181 1.46 -12.00 -11.31
C GLU A 181 1.36 -10.69 -10.52
N VAL A 182 2.33 -10.48 -9.65
CA VAL A 182 2.35 -9.34 -8.71
C VAL A 182 3.72 -8.70 -8.66
N THR A 183 3.74 -7.41 -8.35
CA THR A 183 4.96 -6.69 -7.96
C THR A 183 5.56 -7.23 -6.65
N ALA A 184 6.83 -6.96 -6.41
CA ALA A 184 7.59 -7.48 -5.26
C ALA A 184 6.94 -7.19 -3.89
N GLU A 185 6.34 -6.01 -3.73
CA GLU A 185 5.74 -5.55 -2.46
C GLU A 185 4.25 -5.89 -2.32
N HIS A 186 3.65 -6.56 -3.30
CA HIS A 186 2.21 -6.83 -3.25
C HIS A 186 1.89 -7.74 -2.04
N PRO A 187 0.93 -7.37 -1.17
CA PRO A 187 0.60 -8.16 0.01
C PRO A 187 -0.15 -9.43 -0.36
N MET A 188 0.29 -10.53 0.23
CA MET A 188 -0.25 -11.87 0.05
C MET A 188 -0.63 -12.45 1.42
N VAL A 189 -1.75 -13.20 1.48
CA VAL A 189 -2.22 -13.82 2.72
C VAL A 189 -1.72 -15.26 2.82
N LEU A 190 -0.95 -15.58 3.87
CA LEU A 190 -0.57 -16.95 4.24
C LEU A 190 -1.78 -17.74 4.77
N ASP A 191 -1.68 -19.07 4.86
CA ASP A 191 -2.78 -19.93 5.30
C ASP A 191 -3.23 -19.73 6.76
N ASP A 192 -2.41 -19.07 7.57
CA ASP A 192 -2.72 -18.65 8.95
C ASP A 192 -3.36 -17.24 9.03
N GLY A 193 -3.55 -16.56 7.89
CA GLY A 193 -4.06 -15.20 7.81
C GLY A 193 -3.00 -14.11 7.93
N THR A 194 -1.72 -14.47 8.13
CA THR A 194 -0.61 -13.51 8.17
C THR A 194 -0.40 -12.89 6.78
N MET A 195 -0.12 -11.58 6.75
CA MET A 195 0.19 -10.87 5.52
C MET A 195 1.70 -10.79 5.31
N VAL A 196 2.14 -11.15 4.11
CA VAL A 196 3.55 -11.10 3.69
C VAL A 196 3.69 -10.44 2.33
N LYS A 197 4.91 -10.05 1.97
CA LYS A 197 5.21 -9.47 0.66
C LYS A 197 5.42 -10.58 -0.36
N ALA A 198 5.02 -10.36 -1.61
CA ALA A 198 5.22 -11.35 -2.68
C ALA A 198 6.70 -11.79 -2.82
N ARG A 199 7.65 -10.87 -2.66
CA ARG A 199 9.10 -11.16 -2.75
C ARG A 199 9.64 -12.14 -1.70
N THR A 200 8.93 -12.31 -0.57
CA THR A 200 9.37 -13.22 0.49
C THR A 200 8.88 -14.65 0.28
N LEU A 201 7.97 -14.86 -0.69
CA LEU A 201 7.39 -16.16 -0.99
C LEU A 201 8.36 -17.04 -1.78
N LYS A 202 8.30 -18.34 -1.51
CA LYS A 202 9.08 -19.37 -2.19
C LYS A 202 8.25 -20.63 -2.44
N PRO A 203 8.67 -21.52 -3.35
CA PRO A 203 8.04 -22.83 -3.50
C PRO A 203 7.98 -23.57 -2.15
N GLY A 204 6.85 -24.19 -1.86
CA GLY A 204 6.57 -24.88 -0.60
C GLY A 204 5.80 -24.02 0.42
N ASP A 205 5.77 -22.70 0.28
CA ASP A 205 4.89 -21.85 1.09
C ASP A 205 3.42 -22.14 0.78
N THR A 206 2.54 -21.90 1.75
CA THR A 206 1.10 -22.12 1.62
C THR A 206 0.35 -20.81 1.82
N LEU A 207 -0.45 -20.44 0.83
CA LEU A 207 -1.28 -19.23 0.85
C LEU A 207 -2.74 -19.58 1.13
N MET A 208 -3.51 -18.57 1.54
CA MET A 208 -4.95 -18.68 1.66
C MET A 208 -5.64 -18.34 0.33
N GLY A 209 -6.43 -19.28 -0.19
CA GLY A 209 -7.28 -19.08 -1.34
C GLY A 209 -8.56 -18.33 -0.98
N ALA A 210 -9.12 -17.60 -1.94
CA ALA A 210 -10.36 -16.86 -1.77
C ALA A 210 -11.59 -17.74 -1.49
N ASP A 211 -11.49 -19.03 -1.81
CA ASP A 211 -12.47 -20.07 -1.50
C ASP A 211 -12.22 -20.77 -0.16
N GLY A 212 -11.24 -20.30 0.63
CA GLY A 212 -10.82 -20.90 1.89
C GLY A 212 -9.91 -22.12 1.72
N ALA A 213 -9.57 -22.51 0.48
CA ALA A 213 -8.62 -23.57 0.22
C ALA A 213 -7.19 -23.14 0.57
N LYS A 214 -6.36 -24.09 0.99
CA LYS A 214 -4.92 -23.88 1.12
C LYS A 214 -4.28 -24.01 -0.26
N LEU A 215 -3.50 -23.01 -0.65
CA LEU A 215 -2.85 -22.93 -1.95
C LEU A 215 -1.36 -23.20 -1.80
N HIS A 216 -0.92 -24.39 -2.20
CA HIS A 216 0.49 -24.76 -2.10
C HIS A 216 1.26 -24.22 -3.29
N LEU A 217 2.21 -23.31 -3.05
CA LEU A 217 3.06 -22.75 -4.09
C LEU A 217 4.01 -23.83 -4.62
N THR A 218 3.86 -24.20 -5.88
CA THR A 218 4.77 -25.15 -6.56
C THR A 218 5.89 -24.43 -7.27
N ARG A 219 5.65 -23.18 -7.69
CA ARG A 219 6.63 -22.39 -8.43
C ARG A 219 6.46 -20.90 -8.13
N VAL A 220 7.59 -20.24 -7.87
CA VAL A 220 7.71 -18.79 -7.80
C VAL A 220 8.80 -18.42 -8.79
N THR A 221 8.46 -17.65 -9.81
CA THR A 221 9.43 -17.16 -10.82
C THR A 221 9.38 -15.65 -10.91
N VAL A 222 10.50 -15.05 -11.30
CA VAL A 222 10.63 -13.61 -11.44
C VAL A 222 10.95 -13.30 -12.89
N PHE A 223 10.29 -12.29 -13.44
CA PHE A 223 10.65 -11.74 -14.75
C PHE A 223 10.60 -10.22 -14.70
N HIS A 224 11.49 -9.59 -15.45
CA HIS A 224 11.53 -8.14 -15.58
C HIS A 224 10.37 -7.66 -16.46
N PHE A 225 9.52 -6.79 -15.92
CA PHE A 225 8.37 -6.24 -16.63
C PHE A 225 8.53 -4.74 -16.86
N LYS A 226 8.15 -4.29 -18.04
CA LYS A 226 8.02 -2.87 -18.36
C LYS A 226 6.64 -2.63 -18.95
N GLY A 227 5.81 -1.89 -18.22
CA GLY A 227 4.45 -1.61 -18.60
C GLY A 227 3.64 -1.09 -17.44
N GLN A 228 2.34 -0.94 -17.66
CA GLN A 228 1.43 -0.47 -16.62
C GLN A 228 1.09 -1.59 -15.65
N VAL A 229 0.99 -1.28 -14.36
CA VAL A 229 0.46 -2.17 -13.31
C VAL A 229 -0.72 -1.49 -12.62
N TRP A 230 -1.59 -2.29 -12.01
CA TRP A 230 -2.88 -1.83 -11.49
C TRP A 230 -3.14 -2.28 -10.06
N ASN A 231 -3.95 -1.54 -9.32
CA ASN A 231 -4.52 -1.93 -8.04
C ASN A 231 -5.85 -1.20 -7.80
N VAL A 232 -6.58 -1.59 -6.76
CA VAL A 232 -7.85 -0.98 -6.37
C VAL A 232 -7.74 -0.41 -4.96
N ARG A 233 -8.36 0.74 -4.73
CA ARG A 233 -8.48 1.37 -3.42
C ARG A 233 -9.94 1.37 -2.95
N PRO A 234 -10.35 0.44 -2.08
CA PRO A 234 -11.63 0.52 -1.39
C PRO A 234 -11.77 1.81 -0.56
N GLU A 235 -13.00 2.31 -0.40
CA GLU A 235 -13.34 3.40 0.53
C GLU A 235 -13.24 2.96 1.99
N SER A 236 -13.54 1.68 2.27
CA SER A 236 -13.54 1.14 3.63
C SER A 236 -12.19 1.25 4.33
N HIS A 237 -12.24 1.53 5.62
CA HIS A 237 -11.11 1.53 6.55
C HIS A 237 -11.04 0.26 7.41
N VAL A 238 -11.93 -0.71 7.19
CA VAL A 238 -11.84 -2.01 7.86
C VAL A 238 -10.77 -2.84 7.15
N LYS A 239 -9.84 -3.41 7.94
CA LYS A 239 -8.68 -4.15 7.41
C LYS A 239 -9.05 -5.30 6.49
N LEU A 240 -10.03 -6.11 6.90
CA LEU A 240 -10.52 -7.24 6.10
C LEU A 240 -11.19 -6.80 4.79
N GLU A 241 -11.91 -5.69 4.80
CA GLU A 241 -12.55 -5.10 3.60
C GLU A 241 -11.56 -4.53 2.58
N ASN A 242 -10.26 -4.68 2.86
CA ASN A 242 -9.16 -4.36 1.96
C ASN A 242 -8.35 -5.61 1.57
N VAL A 243 -8.87 -6.81 1.84
CA VAL A 243 -8.34 -8.08 1.34
C VAL A 243 -9.27 -8.57 0.24
N MET A 244 -8.75 -8.69 -0.98
CA MET A 244 -9.52 -8.93 -2.20
C MET A 244 -9.19 -10.30 -2.79
N ASN A 245 -10.08 -10.79 -3.64
CA ASN A 245 -9.84 -11.98 -4.44
C ASN A 245 -9.20 -11.59 -5.79
N ALA A 246 -7.94 -11.98 -6.00
CA ALA A 246 -7.23 -11.84 -7.28
C ALA A 246 -6.81 -13.23 -7.79
N GLU A 247 -7.32 -13.65 -8.95
CA GLU A 247 -7.09 -14.99 -9.53
C GLU A 247 -7.27 -16.17 -8.54
N GLY A 248 -8.17 -16.03 -7.55
CA GLY A 248 -8.42 -17.03 -6.53
C GLY A 248 -7.48 -16.97 -5.32
N PHE A 249 -6.56 -16.01 -5.26
CA PHE A 249 -5.72 -15.71 -4.10
C PHE A 249 -6.35 -14.60 -3.26
N LEU A 250 -6.16 -14.63 -1.94
CA LEU A 250 -6.41 -13.46 -1.11
C LEU A 250 -5.18 -12.53 -1.13
N THR A 251 -5.39 -11.28 -1.54
CA THR A 251 -4.33 -10.27 -1.65
C THR A 251 -4.77 -8.93 -1.06
N GLY A 252 -3.80 -8.11 -0.65
CA GLY A 252 -4.09 -6.79 -0.09
C GLY A 252 -4.34 -5.73 -1.16
N SER A 253 -5.36 -4.89 -0.93
CA SER A 253 -5.60 -3.68 -1.71
C SER A 253 -4.48 -2.67 -1.53
N VAL A 254 -4.49 -1.62 -2.35
CA VAL A 254 -3.51 -0.54 -2.23
C VAL A 254 -3.65 0.23 -0.90
N ARG A 255 -4.87 0.30 -0.35
CA ARG A 255 -5.08 0.87 0.98
C ARG A 255 -4.44 -0.02 2.02
N PHE A 256 -4.52 -1.36 1.85
CA PHE A 256 -3.88 -2.26 2.78
C PHE A 256 -2.39 -2.01 2.87
N GLN A 257 -1.76 -1.86 1.71
CA GLN A 257 -0.34 -1.53 1.58
C GLN A 257 -0.02 -0.23 2.30
N ASN A 258 -0.81 0.83 2.15
CA ASN A 258 -0.42 2.14 2.66
C ASN A 258 -0.86 2.44 4.11
N GLU A 259 -2.04 1.99 4.52
CA GLU A 259 -2.56 2.28 5.86
C GLU A 259 -2.00 1.32 6.91
N TRP A 260 -1.79 0.05 6.56
CA TRP A 260 -1.24 -0.94 7.49
C TRP A 260 0.24 -1.26 7.24
N ALA A 261 0.90 -0.68 6.22
CA ALA A 261 2.36 -0.49 6.29
C ALA A 261 2.75 0.35 7.51
N GLN A 262 1.84 1.19 8.04
CA GLN A 262 2.14 1.94 9.25
C GLN A 262 2.23 1.11 10.53
N ASP A 263 1.65 -0.08 10.57
CA ASP A 263 1.86 -0.99 11.72
C ASP A 263 3.33 -1.47 11.74
N ASP A 264 3.95 -1.61 10.57
CA ASP A 264 5.39 -1.84 10.38
C ASP A 264 6.21 -0.54 10.64
N TYR A 265 5.71 0.61 10.17
CA TYR A 265 6.28 1.94 10.42
C TYR A 265 6.35 2.30 11.91
N ARG A 266 5.29 2.06 12.71
CA ARG A 266 5.29 2.32 14.17
C ARG A 266 6.34 1.51 14.90
N LEU A 267 6.67 0.32 14.40
CA LEU A 267 7.76 -0.51 14.91
C LEU A 267 9.12 0.04 14.44
N SER A 268 9.24 0.53 13.20
CA SER A 268 10.45 1.17 12.66
C SER A 268 10.76 2.57 13.23
N LEU A 269 9.74 3.31 13.72
CA LEU A 269 9.89 4.65 14.31
C LEU A 269 10.50 4.65 15.72
N ARG A 270 10.78 3.47 16.29
CA ARG A 270 11.47 3.32 17.58
C ARG A 270 12.98 3.56 17.49
N ASP A 271 13.46 4.18 16.43
CA ASP A 271 14.86 4.56 16.23
C ASP A 271 15.31 5.79 17.06
N ASP A 272 14.45 6.39 17.90
CA ASP A 272 14.81 7.56 18.74
C ASP A 272 14.56 7.39 20.26
N VAL A 273 14.47 6.16 20.79
CA VAL A 273 14.49 5.95 22.24
C VAL A 273 15.72 5.13 22.64
N ASP A 274 16.74 5.85 23.11
CA ASP A 274 17.74 5.32 24.03
C ASP A 274 17.03 4.65 25.22
N VAL A 275 17.12 3.32 25.29
CA VAL A 275 16.68 2.51 26.43
C VAL A 275 17.84 2.15 27.35
N GLY A 276 18.93 2.93 27.32
CA GLY A 276 19.90 3.00 28.41
C GLY A 276 19.22 3.46 29.70
N GLY A 277 18.65 2.50 30.42
CA GLY A 277 17.86 2.77 31.62
C GLY A 277 16.80 1.72 31.94
N LEU A 278 17.07 0.44 31.68
CA LEU A 278 16.58 -0.69 32.48
C LEU A 278 17.77 -1.58 32.82
#